data_AF-A0A447U9B3-F1
#
_entry.id   AF-A0A447U9B3-F1
#
_cell.length_a   1.000
_cell.length_b   1.000
_cell.length_c   1.000
_cell.angle_alpha   90.00
_cell.angle_beta   90.00
_cell.angle_gamma   90.00
#
_symmetry.space_group_name_H-M   'P 1'
#
loop_
_entity.id
_entity.type
_entity.pdbx_description
1 polymer ?
#
loop_
_entity_poly.entity_id
_entity_poly.type
_entity_poly.pdbx_seq_one_letter_code
_entity_poly.pdbx_strand_id
1 'polypeptide(L)'
;MILLQLSSAQGPDECCLAVKKALDCLTKEAAREKVSLTRLETEPGRLPDTLRSALVSLDGEKAMAFSERWCGTLLWICTSPYRPHHGRKNWYVGIGALFRRRATYSLMRFVSRLCALPARVGSTLIKPTRQCGPRTW
;
A
#
# COMPACT_ATOMS: atom_id res chain seq x y z
N MET A 1 12.81 4.33 -8.88
CA MET A 1 12.58 3.73 -7.56
C MET A 1 11.32 4.27 -6.89
N ILE A 2 10.34 3.40 -6.70
CA ILE A 2 9.13 3.61 -5.90
C ILE A 2 9.12 2.53 -4.82
N LEU A 3 8.75 2.88 -3.60
CA LEU A 3 8.61 1.92 -2.51
C LEU A 3 7.16 1.49 -2.39
N LEU A 4 6.90 0.20 -2.27
CA LEU A 4 5.57 -0.36 -2.09
C LEU A 4 5.55 -1.22 -0.82
N GLN A 5 4.62 -0.94 0.08
CA GLN A 5 4.42 -1.68 1.31
C GLN A 5 3.13 -2.51 1.22
N LEU A 6 3.22 -3.81 1.50
CA LEU A 6 2.10 -4.71 1.68
C LEU A 6 1.95 -5.01 3.18
N SER A 7 0.73 -4.99 3.71
CA SER A 7 0.49 -5.22 5.14
C SER A 7 -0.84 -5.92 5.40
N SER A 8 -0.82 -6.89 6.33
CA SER A 8 -2.01 -7.52 6.90
C SER A 8 -2.68 -6.65 7.95
N ALA A 9 -2.11 -5.48 8.29
CA ALA A 9 -2.52 -4.64 9.41
C ALA A 9 -2.68 -5.45 10.71
N GLN A 10 -3.81 -5.33 11.39
CA GLN A 10 -4.17 -6.12 12.58
C GLN A 10 -5.00 -7.38 12.24
N GLY A 11 -4.94 -7.84 10.99
CA GLY A 11 -5.66 -9.03 10.54
C GLY A 11 -5.16 -10.34 11.18
N PRO A 12 -5.97 -11.40 11.14
CA PRO A 12 -5.57 -12.73 11.61
C PRO A 12 -4.54 -13.38 10.66
N ASP A 13 -4.08 -14.59 10.99
CA ASP A 13 -3.02 -15.26 10.22
C ASP A 13 -3.42 -15.53 8.76
N GLU A 14 -4.71 -15.61 8.42
CA GLU A 14 -5.17 -15.69 7.03
C GLU A 14 -4.83 -14.42 6.22
N CYS A 15 -4.89 -13.24 6.85
CA CYS A 15 -4.42 -12.00 6.22
C CYS A 15 -2.89 -12.01 6.05
N CYS A 16 -2.15 -12.66 6.95
CA CYS A 16 -0.69 -12.81 6.79
C CYS A 16 -0.35 -13.75 5.62
N LEU A 17 -1.14 -14.80 5.42
CA LEU A 17 -1.04 -15.65 4.24
C LEU A 17 -1.42 -14.88 2.96
N ALA A 18 -2.44 -14.02 3.04
CA ALA A 18 -2.86 -13.18 1.94
C ALA A 18 -1.74 -12.23 1.48
N VAL A 19 -0.98 -11.63 2.41
CA VAL A 19 0.19 -10.79 2.08
C VAL A 19 1.25 -11.58 1.33
N LYS A 20 1.59 -12.80 1.78
CA LYS A 20 2.55 -13.67 1.09
C LYS A 20 2.09 -13.97 -0.34
N LYS A 21 0.83 -14.37 -0.52
CA LYS A 21 0.25 -14.63 -1.84
C LYS A 21 0.22 -13.39 -2.73
N ALA A 22 -0.12 -12.24 -2.17
CA ALA A 22 -0.11 -10.96 -2.88
C ALA A 22 1.30 -10.60 -3.36
N LEU A 23 2.31 -10.79 -2.51
CA LEU A 23 3.71 -10.54 -2.89
C LEU A 23 4.21 -11.49 -3.99
N ASP A 24 3.86 -12.77 -3.92
CA ASP A 24 4.23 -13.74 -4.95
C ASP A 24 3.56 -13.41 -6.29
N CYS A 25 2.29 -12.98 -6.26
CA CYS A 25 1.58 -12.50 -7.43
C CYS A 25 2.21 -11.22 -8.00
N LEU A 26 2.45 -10.22 -7.15
CA LEU A 26 3.11 -8.96 -7.50
C LEU A 26 4.45 -9.20 -8.20
N THR A 27 5.26 -10.12 -7.68
CA THR A 27 6.58 -10.48 -8.25
C THR A 27 6.43 -11.05 -9.66
N LYS A 28 5.47 -11.95 -9.87
CA LYS A 28 5.18 -12.54 -11.19
C LYS A 28 4.66 -11.48 -12.18
N GLU A 29 3.80 -10.56 -11.73
CA GLU A 29 3.32 -9.47 -12.59
C GLU A 29 4.44 -8.50 -12.97
N ALA A 30 5.28 -8.11 -12.01
CA ALA A 30 6.40 -7.21 -12.24
C ALA A 30 7.35 -7.77 -13.30
N ALA A 31 7.69 -9.06 -13.20
CA ALA A 31 8.50 -9.75 -14.20
C ALA A 31 7.85 -9.74 -15.60
N ARG A 32 6.54 -10.01 -15.70
CA ARG A 32 5.79 -9.95 -16.98
C ARG A 32 5.80 -8.56 -17.60
N GLU A 33 5.73 -7.51 -16.78
CA GLU A 33 5.70 -6.12 -17.26
C GLU A 33 7.08 -5.48 -17.40
N LYS A 34 8.15 -6.24 -17.15
CA LYS A 34 9.55 -5.76 -17.15
C LYS A 34 9.78 -4.63 -16.12
N VAL A 35 9.10 -4.72 -14.98
CA VAL A 35 9.35 -3.88 -13.80
C VAL A 35 10.28 -4.66 -12.88
N SER A 36 11.41 -4.07 -12.51
CA SER A 36 12.32 -4.67 -11.54
C SER A 36 11.71 -4.54 -10.14
N LEU A 37 11.61 -5.65 -9.43
CA LEU A 37 11.11 -5.70 -8.05
C LEU A 37 12.21 -6.26 -7.16
N THR A 38 12.61 -5.49 -6.15
CA THR A 38 13.56 -5.95 -5.12
C THR A 38 12.86 -5.96 -3.77
N ARG A 39 13.02 -7.07 -3.04
CA ARG A 39 12.47 -7.19 -1.69
C ARG A 39 13.45 -6.56 -0.70
N LEU A 40 13.00 -5.56 0.03
CA LEU A 40 13.84 -4.80 0.96
C LEU A 40 13.73 -5.32 2.38
N GLU A 41 12.50 -5.41 2.89
CA GLU A 41 12.22 -5.81 4.27
C GLU A 41 10.97 -6.68 4.34
N THR A 42 10.93 -7.56 5.33
CA THR A 42 9.87 -8.55 5.44
C THR A 42 9.66 -8.96 6.87
N GLU A 43 8.41 -8.90 7.29
CA GLU A 43 8.05 -9.25 8.66
C GLU A 43 7.26 -10.55 8.63
N PRO A 44 7.80 -11.64 9.22
CA PRO A 44 7.12 -12.92 9.24
C PRO A 44 5.81 -12.82 10.05
N GLY A 45 4.81 -13.60 9.63
CA GLY A 45 3.62 -13.84 10.44
C GLY A 45 3.90 -14.85 11.54
N ARG A 46 2.86 -15.19 12.33
CA ARG A 46 2.99 -16.17 13.41
C ARG A 46 3.13 -17.60 12.92
N LEU A 47 2.52 -17.91 11.78
CA LEU A 47 2.58 -19.23 11.16
C LEU A 47 3.69 -19.30 10.11
N PRO A 48 4.28 -20.48 9.87
CA PRO A 48 5.24 -20.69 8.80
C PRO A 48 4.69 -20.25 7.44
N ASP A 49 5.57 -19.74 6.58
CA ASP A 49 5.24 -19.28 5.23
C ASP A 49 4.14 -18.19 5.15
N THR A 50 4.01 -17.38 6.21
CA THR A 50 3.14 -16.20 6.23
C THR A 50 3.94 -14.92 6.46
N LEU A 51 3.41 -13.78 6.00
CA LEU A 51 4.03 -12.47 6.18
C LEU A 51 3.04 -11.50 6.79
N ARG A 52 3.42 -10.82 7.87
CA ARG A 52 2.64 -9.69 8.38
C ARG A 52 2.78 -8.48 7.45
N SER A 53 3.99 -8.22 6.96
CA SER A 53 4.24 -7.13 6.01
C SER A 53 5.45 -7.41 5.13
N ALA A 54 5.50 -6.74 3.99
CA ALA A 54 6.67 -6.72 3.12
C ALA A 54 6.85 -5.32 2.50
N LEU A 55 8.10 -4.88 2.43
CA LEU A 55 8.51 -3.67 1.73
C LEU A 55 9.32 -4.07 0.50
N VAL A 56 8.92 -3.55 -0.66
CA VAL A 56 9.61 -3.79 -1.93
C VAL A 56 9.94 -2.47 -2.62
N SER A 57 11.05 -2.44 -3.36
CA SER A 57 11.32 -1.38 -4.33
C SER A 57 10.90 -1.82 -5.72
N LEU A 58 10.36 -0.86 -6.47
CA LEU A 58 9.99 -1.00 -7.87
C LEU A 58 10.83 -0.03 -8.70
N ASP A 59 11.44 -0.56 -9.75
CA ASP A 59 12.29 0.18 -10.68
C ASP A 59 11.97 -0.15 -12.13
N GLY A 60 12.25 0.80 -13.02
CA GLY A 60 11.91 0.75 -14.45
C GLY A 60 10.87 1.78 -14.85
N GLU A 61 10.70 1.96 -16.16
CA GLU A 61 9.84 2.99 -16.75
C GLU A 61 8.37 2.84 -16.36
N LYS A 62 7.89 1.59 -16.24
CA LYS A 62 6.51 1.27 -15.90
C LYS A 62 6.23 1.20 -14.39
N ALA A 63 7.25 1.40 -13.54
CA ALA A 63 7.13 1.22 -12.10
C ALA A 63 6.03 2.11 -11.48
N MET A 64 5.87 3.34 -11.98
CA MET A 64 4.83 4.26 -11.49
C MET A 64 3.43 3.74 -11.74
N ALA A 65 3.08 3.50 -13.00
CA ALA A 65 1.76 2.98 -13.38
C ALA A 65 1.46 1.62 -12.73
N PHE A 66 2.48 0.75 -12.63
CA PHE A 66 2.38 -0.53 -11.95
C PHE A 66 2.07 -0.35 -10.45
N SER A 67 2.77 0.55 -9.77
CA SER A 67 2.53 0.85 -8.35
C SER A 67 1.15 1.42 -8.09
N GLU A 68 0.67 2.35 -8.93
CA GLU A 68 -0.66 2.95 -8.80
C GLU A 68 -1.77 1.91 -8.97
N ARG A 69 -1.59 0.99 -9.91
CA ARG A 69 -2.56 -0.10 -10.14
C ARG A 69 -2.66 -1.06 -8.95
N TRP A 70 -1.56 -1.29 -8.25
CA TRP A 70 -1.48 -2.19 -7.09
C TRP A 70 -1.83 -1.52 -5.76
N CYS A 71 -1.72 -0.20 -5.66
CA CYS A 71 -2.13 0.55 -4.47
C CYS A 71 -3.62 0.37 -4.14
N GLY A 72 -3.92 0.31 -2.84
CA GLY A 72 -5.27 0.17 -2.31
C GLY A 72 -5.44 -1.08 -1.46
N THR A 73 -6.69 -1.51 -1.29
CA THR A 73 -7.03 -2.72 -0.54
C THR A 73 -7.29 -3.88 -1.49
N LEU A 74 -6.59 -4.99 -1.29
CA LEU A 74 -6.86 -6.25 -1.98
C LEU A 74 -7.78 -7.13 -1.14
N LEU A 75 -8.72 -7.80 -1.78
CA LEU A 75 -9.55 -8.82 -1.18
C LEU A 75 -9.11 -10.19 -1.71
N TRP A 76 -8.67 -11.06 -0.82
CA TRP A 76 -8.47 -12.47 -1.11
C TRP A 76 -9.65 -13.27 -0.58
N ILE A 77 -10.34 -14.00 -1.47
CA ILE A 77 -11.47 -14.84 -1.10
C ILE A 77 -11.01 -16.29 -1.02
N CYS A 78 -10.97 -16.84 0.18
CA CYS A 78 -10.71 -18.27 0.39
C CYS A 78 -11.31 -18.75 1.71
N THR A 79 -11.68 -20.03 1.78
CA THR A 79 -11.93 -20.67 3.08
C THR A 79 -10.65 -20.64 3.92
N SER A 80 -10.77 -20.39 5.23
CA SER A 80 -9.59 -20.36 6.10
C SER A 80 -8.90 -21.73 6.11
N PRO A 81 -7.59 -21.81 5.78
CA PRO A 81 -6.82 -23.04 5.94
C PRO A 81 -6.51 -23.34 7.42
N TYR A 82 -6.57 -22.32 8.28
CA TYR A 82 -6.19 -22.42 9.69
C TYR A 82 -7.40 -22.71 10.60
N ARG A 83 -8.60 -22.41 10.12
CA ARG A 83 -9.86 -22.60 10.85
C ARG A 83 -10.87 -23.33 9.95
N PRO A 84 -10.76 -24.67 9.81
CA PRO A 84 -11.52 -25.46 8.84
C PRO A 84 -13.06 -25.47 9.00
N HIS A 85 -13.61 -24.81 10.03
CA HIS A 85 -15.05 -24.71 10.28
C HIS A 85 -15.58 -23.28 10.38
N HIS A 86 -14.75 -22.27 10.12
CA HIS A 86 -15.14 -20.88 10.25
C HIS A 86 -15.72 -20.34 8.93
N GLY A 87 -16.89 -19.70 8.97
CA GLY A 87 -17.61 -19.26 7.76
C GLY A 87 -17.03 -18.05 7.02
N ARG A 88 -16.09 -17.31 7.64
CA ARG A 88 -15.43 -16.15 7.01
C ARG A 88 -14.53 -16.59 5.86
N LYS A 89 -14.70 -15.96 4.70
CA LYS A 89 -13.90 -16.22 3.50
C LYS A 89 -13.16 -15.00 2.94
N ASN A 90 -13.42 -13.81 3.50
CA ASN A 90 -12.91 -12.55 2.98
C ASN A 90 -11.73 -12.05 3.83
N TRP A 91 -10.56 -11.97 3.20
CA TRP A 91 -9.30 -11.55 3.81
C TRP A 91 -8.78 -10.32 3.09
N TYR A 92 -8.52 -9.24 3.84
CA TYR A 92 -8.10 -7.96 3.26
C TYR A 92 -6.62 -7.72 3.50
N VAL A 93 -5.95 -7.12 2.50
CA VAL A 93 -4.54 -6.71 2.55
C VAL A 93 -4.45 -5.27 2.09
N GLY A 94 -3.73 -4.44 2.84
CA GLY A 94 -3.45 -3.05 2.46
C GLY A 94 -2.15 -2.96 1.67
N ILE A 95 -2.17 -2.20 0.57
CA ILE A 95 -1.00 -1.89 -0.24
C ILE A 95 -0.87 -0.39 -0.42
N GLY A 96 0.27 0.17 -0.03
CA GLY A 96 0.55 1.60 -0.11
C GLY A 96 1.88 1.89 -0.79
N ALA A 97 1.90 2.85 -1.71
CA ALA A 97 3.13 3.39 -2.27
C ALA A 97 3.67 4.53 -1.42
N LEU A 98 4.97 4.48 -1.14
CA LEU A 98 5.72 5.54 -0.50
C LEU A 98 6.55 6.25 -1.56
N PHE A 99 6.13 7.47 -1.90
CA PHE A 99 6.85 8.32 -2.82
C PHE A 99 7.85 9.14 -2.06
N ARG A 100 9.14 8.99 -2.40
CA ARG A 100 10.15 9.94 -1.93
C ARG A 100 9.83 11.31 -2.52
N ARG A 101 9.26 12.21 -1.72
CA ARG A 101 9.20 13.62 -2.11
C ARG A 101 10.64 14.09 -2.28
N ARG A 102 11.00 14.54 -3.49
CA ARG A 102 12.16 15.42 -3.60
C ARG A 102 11.82 16.68 -2.81
N ALA A 103 12.65 17.00 -1.83
CA ALA A 103 12.56 18.29 -1.15
C ALA A 103 12.76 19.37 -2.22
N THR A 104 11.67 19.97 -2.68
CA THR A 104 11.75 21.25 -3.36
C THR A 104 12.05 22.28 -2.28
N TYR A 105 13.31 22.70 -2.19
CA TYR A 105 13.62 23.95 -1.51
C TYR A 105 12.94 25.06 -2.31
N SER A 106 11.71 25.39 -1.97
CA SER A 106 11.14 26.67 -2.34
C SER A 106 11.93 27.69 -1.54
N LEU A 107 12.78 28.47 -2.21
CA LEU A 107 13.19 29.76 -1.69
C LEU A 107 11.89 30.58 -1.51
N MET A 108 11.24 30.42 -0.36
CA MET A 108 10.26 31.37 0.13
C MET A 108 11.01 32.69 0.26
N ARG A 109 10.93 33.52 -0.78
CA ARG A 109 11.12 34.96 -0.63
C ARG A 109 10.05 35.41 0.37
N PHE A 110 10.46 35.62 1.62
CA PHE A 110 9.72 36.45 2.55
C PHE A 110 9.68 37.86 1.96
N VAL A 111 8.63 38.17 1.20
CA VAL A 111 8.23 39.56 1.01
C VAL A 111 7.33 39.86 2.20
N SER A 112 7.90 40.49 3.22
CA SER A 112 7.16 41.00 4.36
C SER A 112 6.19 42.08 3.90
N ARG A 113 4.98 41.69 3.50
CA ARG A 113 3.83 42.60 3.43
C ARG A 113 3.19 42.63 4.80
N LEU A 114 3.47 43.70 5.55
CA LEU A 114 2.66 44.11 6.69
C LEU A 114 1.27 44.51 6.16
N CYS A 115 0.28 43.65 6.34
CA CYS A 115 -1.13 44.04 6.23
C CYS A 115 -1.94 43.36 7.35
N ALA A 116 -2.65 44.21 8.08
CA ALA A 116 -3.46 43.91 9.24
C ALA A 116 -4.60 42.90 8.97
N LEU A 117 -4.85 42.07 9.98
CA LEU A 117 -6.04 41.22 10.18
C LEU A 117 -7.32 42.09 10.26
N PRO A 118 -8.52 41.58 9.88
CA PRO A 118 -9.20 40.62 10.75
C PRO A 118 -10.11 39.54 10.10
N ALA A 119 -10.32 38.50 10.93
CA ALA A 119 -11.53 37.71 11.15
C ALA A 119 -12.00 36.60 10.16
N ARG A 120 -12.12 35.41 10.78
CA ARG A 120 -13.20 34.39 10.67
C ARG A 120 -13.33 33.57 9.37
N VAL A 121 -13.22 32.25 9.51
CA VAL A 121 -14.28 31.23 9.37
C VAL A 121 -13.61 29.86 9.20
N GLY A 122 -14.01 28.89 10.02
CA GLY A 122 -13.53 27.52 9.95
C GLY A 122 -14.01 26.82 8.68
N SER A 123 -13.14 26.00 8.11
CA SER A 123 -13.53 24.94 7.18
C SER A 123 -12.63 23.73 7.37
N THR A 124 -13.19 22.69 7.97
CA THR A 124 -12.62 21.36 8.02
C THR A 124 -12.77 20.75 6.64
N LEU A 125 -11.65 20.45 5.96
CA LEU A 125 -11.68 19.76 4.67
C LEU A 125 -10.70 18.59 4.70
N ILE A 126 -11.18 17.44 5.18
CA ILE A 126 -10.53 16.14 5.00
C ILE A 126 -11.38 15.33 4.02
N LYS A 127 -10.93 15.18 2.78
CA LYS A 127 -11.17 14.05 1.86
C LYS A 127 -10.07 14.07 0.79
N PRO A 128 -9.47 12.91 0.43
CA PRO A 128 -10.16 11.97 -0.45
C PRO A 128 -10.02 10.50 -0.02
N THR A 129 -11.14 9.87 0.29
CA THR A 129 -11.32 8.42 0.18
C THR A 129 -11.50 8.06 -1.29
N ARG A 130 -10.46 7.52 -1.94
CA ARG A 130 -10.66 6.73 -3.16
C ARG A 130 -11.03 5.31 -2.74
N GLN A 131 -12.31 4.97 -2.87
CA GLN A 131 -12.79 3.59 -2.88
C GLN A 131 -12.30 2.92 -4.18
N CYS A 132 -11.26 2.10 -4.08
CA CYS A 132 -11.03 1.06 -5.07
C CYS A 132 -11.88 -0.15 -4.66
N GLY A 133 -12.81 -0.56 -5.52
CA GLY A 133 -13.67 -1.70 -5.31
C GLY A 133 -12.89 -3.01 -5.14
N PRO A 134 -13.50 -4.04 -4.52
CA PRO A 134 -12.83 -5.30 -4.23
C PRO A 134 -12.49 -6.03 -5.53
N ARG A 135 -11.20 -6.25 -5.78
CA ARG A 135 -10.73 -7.24 -6.76
C ARG A 135 -10.79 -8.61 -6.13
N THR A 136 -11.59 -9.51 -6.71
CA THR A 136 -11.65 -10.93 -6.37
C THR A 136 -10.72 -11.69 -7.30
N TRP A 137 -9.76 -12.41 -6.72
CA TRP A 137 -8.93 -13.41 -7.38
C TRP A 137 -9.25 -14.78 -6.79
#